data_AF-A0A558DBM5-F1
#
_entry.id   AF-A0A558DBM5-F1
#
_cell.length_a   1.000
_cell.length_b   1.000
_cell.length_c   1.000
_cell.angle_alpha   90.00
_cell.angle_beta   90.00
_cell.angle_gamma   90.00
#
_symmetry.space_group_name_H-M   'P 1'
#
loop_
_entity.id
_entity.type
_entity.pdbx_description
1 polymer ?
#
loop_
_entity_poly.entity_id
_entity_poly.type
_entity_poly.pdbx_seq_one_letter_code
_entity_poly.pdbx_strand_id
1 'polypeptide(L)'
;MNYVPLAPPPKTRPDLALDDTLRYLCATLTPLPGHAPLLDALRHTGGPDFSLRLSRGGWFRPGRIIDAQGDTVAEDALAWLEQHWAECGEDGAAFADEFGDSGLRLTLDQGVSHYFVCPCGSEPSDYHQLELEELQEVISHEVGPRHTPADAVEALLDRPAGSPPPQVLGAPRYRFRRLTDIRAFVTRIEIQTGKPAPVLRFLREWSESSSGRQGHFSDHWILALSEHLDRYRQTRASAIPVAAHAAQWPHAPGARGTALAQQLHDYDRDAGYGFAWYFHMVSAHRVPRSITREVFNDLQDDMAYLPERDASLIHAWMHDPYAL
;
A
#
# COMPACT_ATOMS: atom_id res chain seq x y z
N MET A 1 -47.61 -42.20 7.48
CA MET A 1 -47.08 -41.05 6.73
C MET A 1 -46.44 -40.12 7.74
N ASN A 2 -45.12 -40.14 7.84
CA ASN A 2 -44.39 -39.36 8.84
C ASN A 2 -44.17 -37.93 8.30
N TYR A 3 -44.68 -36.95 9.03
CA TYR A 3 -44.44 -35.54 8.78
C TYR A 3 -43.06 -35.19 9.34
N VAL A 4 -42.09 -34.92 8.45
CA VAL A 4 -40.81 -34.34 8.83
C VAL A 4 -40.97 -32.81 8.77
N PRO A 5 -40.78 -32.07 9.87
CA PRO A 5 -40.79 -30.62 9.82
C PRO A 5 -39.60 -30.16 8.97
N LEU A 6 -39.88 -29.37 7.92
CA LEU A 6 -38.85 -28.63 7.21
C LEU A 6 -38.09 -27.77 8.22
N ALA A 7 -36.76 -27.90 8.25
CA ALA A 7 -35.90 -27.03 9.04
C ALA A 7 -36.22 -25.56 8.66
N PRO A 8 -36.28 -24.64 9.64
CA PRO A 8 -36.49 -23.24 9.33
C PRO A 8 -35.37 -22.77 8.39
N PRO A 9 -35.67 -21.91 7.40
CA PRO A 9 -34.64 -21.35 6.52
C PRO A 9 -33.53 -20.73 7.38
N PRO A 10 -32.25 -20.79 6.94
CA PRO A 10 -31.18 -20.10 7.63
C PRO A 10 -31.59 -18.64 7.79
N LYS A 11 -31.44 -18.11 9.01
CA LYS A 11 -31.80 -16.73 9.35
C LYS A 11 -31.18 -15.82 8.29
N THR A 12 -32.04 -15.15 7.51
CA THR A 12 -31.67 -14.07 6.62
C THR A 12 -30.76 -13.12 7.40
N ARG A 13 -29.49 -13.07 7.01
CA ARG A 13 -28.51 -12.16 7.60
C ARG A 13 -29.03 -10.73 7.34
N PRO A 14 -28.91 -9.80 8.30
CA PRO A 14 -29.24 -8.40 8.03
C PRO A 14 -28.47 -7.94 6.79
N ASP A 15 -29.13 -7.12 5.96
CA ASP A 15 -28.52 -6.37 4.87
C ASP A 15 -27.55 -5.36 5.49
N LEU A 16 -26.37 -5.86 5.86
CA LEU A 16 -25.30 -5.06 6.42
C LEU A 16 -24.68 -4.27 5.28
N ALA A 17 -24.47 -2.97 5.49
CA ALA A 17 -23.64 -2.19 4.60
C ALA A 17 -22.30 -2.92 4.37
N LEU A 18 -21.74 -2.80 3.17
CA LEU A 18 -20.54 -3.55 2.77
C LEU A 18 -19.38 -3.39 3.78
N ASP A 19 -19.24 -2.21 4.39
CA ASP A 19 -18.28 -1.92 5.46
C ASP A 19 -18.46 -2.80 6.70
N ASP A 20 -19.70 -3.00 7.15
CA ASP A 20 -19.99 -3.84 8.31
C ASP A 20 -19.71 -5.31 8.02
N THR A 21 -20.02 -5.76 6.80
CA THR A 21 -19.66 -7.09 6.31
C THR A 21 -18.14 -7.27 6.31
N LEU A 22 -17.39 -6.31 5.77
CA LEU A 22 -15.92 -6.34 5.75
C LEU A 22 -15.32 -6.36 7.16
N ARG A 23 -15.83 -5.54 8.08
CA ARG A 23 -15.40 -5.55 9.49
C ARG A 23 -15.62 -6.91 10.13
N TYR A 24 -16.80 -7.49 9.93
CA TYR A 24 -17.13 -8.81 10.45
C TYR A 24 -16.20 -9.90 9.87
N LEU A 25 -15.99 -9.91 8.55
CA LEU A 25 -15.10 -10.89 7.92
C LEU A 25 -13.65 -10.75 8.39
N CYS A 26 -13.15 -9.52 8.51
CA CYS A 26 -11.80 -9.27 9.03
C CYS A 26 -11.63 -9.75 10.48
N ALA A 27 -12.68 -9.62 11.30
CA ALA A 27 -12.65 -10.05 12.70
C ALA A 27 -12.77 -11.57 12.88
N THR A 28 -13.26 -12.31 11.88
CA THR A 28 -13.59 -13.74 12.00
C THR A 28 -12.73 -14.67 11.16
N LEU A 29 -12.11 -14.16 10.10
CA LEU A 29 -11.27 -14.94 9.21
C LEU A 29 -9.79 -14.77 9.55
N THR A 30 -9.07 -15.89 9.51
CA THR A 30 -7.60 -15.90 9.56
C THR A 30 -7.05 -15.64 8.15
N PRO A 31 -6.08 -14.72 7.98
CA PRO A 31 -5.37 -14.52 6.72
C PRO A 31 -4.67 -15.79 6.25
N LEU A 32 -4.75 -16.03 4.94
CA LEU A 32 -4.03 -17.08 4.23
C LEU A 32 -3.42 -16.49 2.95
N PRO A 33 -2.33 -17.07 2.41
CA PRO A 33 -1.76 -16.62 1.16
C PRO A 33 -2.81 -16.51 0.05
N GLY A 34 -2.84 -15.35 -0.63
CA GLY A 34 -3.80 -15.05 -1.69
C GLY A 34 -5.21 -14.67 -1.23
N HIS A 35 -5.49 -14.71 0.09
CA HIS A 35 -6.74 -14.24 0.70
C HIS A 35 -8.04 -14.89 0.17
N ALA A 36 -7.94 -16.10 -0.40
CA ALA A 36 -9.09 -16.78 -0.99
C ALA A 36 -10.32 -16.90 -0.07
N PRO A 37 -10.20 -17.28 1.23
CA PRO A 37 -11.36 -17.37 2.12
C PRO A 37 -12.11 -16.04 2.31
N LEU A 38 -11.37 -14.92 2.34
CA LEU A 38 -11.96 -13.60 2.46
C LEU A 38 -12.72 -13.22 1.18
N LEU A 39 -12.10 -13.43 0.02
CA LEU A 39 -12.70 -13.12 -1.28
C LEU A 39 -13.93 -14.00 -1.55
N ASP A 40 -13.86 -15.28 -1.21
CA ASP A 40 -14.99 -16.19 -1.28
C ASP A 40 -16.11 -15.73 -0.35
N ALA A 41 -15.82 -15.41 0.92
CA ALA A 41 -16.83 -14.96 1.86
C ALA A 41 -17.54 -13.67 1.39
N LEU A 42 -16.80 -12.72 0.82
CA LEU A 42 -17.36 -11.50 0.23
C LEU A 42 -18.31 -11.82 -0.93
N ARG A 43 -17.91 -12.70 -1.85
CA ARG A 43 -18.77 -13.17 -2.95
C ARG A 43 -20.05 -13.84 -2.44
N HIS A 44 -19.95 -14.70 -1.41
CA HIS A 44 -21.11 -15.38 -0.83
C HIS A 44 -22.09 -14.42 -0.15
N THR A 45 -21.63 -13.25 0.32
CA THR A 45 -22.49 -12.20 0.85
C THR A 45 -23.14 -11.33 -0.22
N GLY A 46 -22.89 -11.60 -1.51
CA GLY A 46 -23.35 -10.75 -2.62
C GLY A 46 -22.57 -9.45 -2.76
N GLY A 47 -21.38 -9.36 -2.15
CA GLY A 47 -20.50 -8.21 -2.25
C GLY A 47 -19.77 -8.12 -3.60
N PRO A 48 -19.07 -7.00 -3.87
CA PRO A 48 -18.29 -6.82 -5.10
C PRO A 48 -17.17 -7.85 -5.24
N ASP A 49 -16.81 -8.19 -6.48
CA ASP A 49 -15.74 -9.15 -6.77
C ASP A 49 -14.37 -8.45 -6.74
N PHE A 50 -13.80 -8.38 -5.55
CA PHE A 50 -12.48 -7.79 -5.33
C PHE A 50 -11.35 -8.72 -5.79
N SER A 51 -10.31 -8.12 -6.35
CA SER A 51 -9.04 -8.80 -6.67
C SER A 51 -7.89 -8.17 -5.89
N LEU A 52 -6.97 -8.99 -5.37
CA LEU A 52 -5.76 -8.48 -4.70
C LEU A 52 -4.87 -7.81 -5.76
N ARG A 53 -4.45 -6.58 -5.50
CA ARG A 53 -3.62 -5.81 -6.42
C ARG A 53 -2.23 -5.49 -5.91
N LEU A 54 -2.09 -5.18 -4.63
CA LEU A 54 -0.80 -4.86 -4.04
C LEU A 54 -0.75 -5.29 -2.58
N SER A 55 0.40 -5.83 -2.15
CA SER A 55 0.70 -6.09 -0.75
C SER A 55 2.02 -5.41 -0.38
N ARG A 56 2.04 -4.65 0.72
CA ARG A 56 3.23 -3.92 1.18
C ARG A 56 3.49 -4.23 2.65
N GLY A 57 4.51 -5.05 2.91
CA GLY A 57 5.01 -5.34 4.25
C GLY A 57 6.19 -4.45 4.65
N GLY A 58 6.86 -4.84 5.72
CA GLY A 58 8.09 -4.19 6.19
C GLY A 58 7.86 -3.02 7.16
N TRP A 59 6.64 -2.86 7.66
CA TRP A 59 6.32 -1.94 8.75
C TRP A 59 5.87 -2.74 9.98
N PHE A 60 5.96 -2.10 11.15
CA PHE A 60 5.51 -2.67 12.40
C PHE A 60 4.80 -1.61 13.25
N ARG A 61 4.08 -2.07 14.28
CA ARG A 61 3.59 -1.21 15.36
C ARG A 61 4.04 -1.78 16.72
N PRO A 62 4.32 -0.93 17.71
CA PRO A 62 4.50 -1.37 19.09
C PRO A 62 3.32 -2.24 19.52
N GLY A 63 3.63 -3.39 20.12
CA GLY A 63 2.65 -4.27 20.72
C GLY A 63 2.61 -4.06 22.23
N ARG A 64 2.87 -5.15 22.95
CA ARG A 64 2.83 -5.30 24.41
C ARG A 64 4.22 -5.52 25.00
N ILE A 65 4.34 -5.29 26.30
CA ILE A 65 5.46 -5.82 27.11
C ILE A 65 5.00 -7.12 27.76
N ILE A 66 5.80 -8.17 27.59
CA ILE A 66 5.58 -9.48 28.21
C ILE A 66 6.76 -9.86 29.09
N ASP A 67 6.53 -10.70 30.10
CA ASP A 67 7.61 -11.26 30.91
C ASP A 67 8.27 -12.49 30.25
N ALA A 68 9.17 -13.15 30.98
CA ALA A 68 9.87 -14.34 30.53
C ALA A 68 8.92 -15.55 30.35
N GLN A 69 7.82 -15.60 31.10
CA GLN A 69 6.79 -16.63 31.04
C GLN A 69 5.80 -16.39 29.88
N GLY A 70 5.77 -15.16 29.36
CA GLY A 70 4.89 -14.73 28.28
C GLY A 70 3.60 -14.07 28.76
N ASP A 71 3.49 -13.77 30.06
CA ASP A 71 2.35 -13.05 30.61
C ASP A 71 2.46 -11.55 30.29
N THR A 72 1.33 -10.91 29.98
CA THR A 72 1.31 -9.49 29.67
C THR A 72 1.64 -8.66 30.92
N VAL A 73 2.67 -7.84 30.82
CA VAL A 73 3.02 -6.82 31.82
C VAL A 73 2.37 -5.49 31.45
N ALA A 74 2.34 -5.13 30.17
CA ALA A 74 1.66 -3.94 29.67
C ALA A 74 1.07 -4.17 28.27
N GLU A 75 -0.17 -3.73 28.05
CA GLU A 75 -0.87 -3.85 26.76
C GLU A 75 -0.40 -2.84 25.70
N ASP A 76 0.22 -1.73 26.14
CA ASP A 76 0.78 -0.70 25.27
C ASP A 76 2.26 -0.54 25.58
N ALA A 77 3.10 -1.13 24.73
CA ALA A 77 4.54 -1.08 24.92
C ALA A 77 5.11 0.32 24.76
N LEU A 78 4.58 1.15 23.85
CA LEU A 78 5.12 2.49 23.66
C LEU A 78 4.84 3.35 24.89
N ALA A 79 3.60 3.34 25.38
CA ALA A 79 3.26 4.08 26.59
C ALA A 79 4.05 3.58 27.81
N TRP A 80 4.26 2.27 27.93
CA TRP A 80 5.09 1.70 28.99
C TRP A 80 6.55 2.15 28.89
N LEU A 81 7.14 2.13 27.69
CA LEU A 81 8.51 2.59 27.46
C LEU A 81 8.66 4.07 27.76
N GLU A 82 7.75 4.92 27.29
CA GLU A 82 7.75 6.38 27.55
C GLU A 82 7.69 6.68 29.05
N GLN A 83 6.82 5.99 29.78
CA GLN A 83 6.70 6.17 31.21
C GLN A 83 7.99 5.79 31.95
N HIS A 84 8.52 4.59 31.72
CA HIS A 84 9.69 4.10 32.46
C HIS A 84 10.97 4.79 32.00
N TRP A 85 11.05 5.25 30.75
CA TRP A 85 12.12 6.12 30.27
C TRP A 85 12.18 7.43 31.05
N ALA A 86 11.02 8.07 31.28
CA ALA A 86 10.93 9.28 32.09
C ALA A 86 11.27 9.03 33.56
N GLU A 87 10.88 7.90 34.13
CA GLU A 87 11.23 7.49 35.50
C GLU A 87 12.74 7.27 35.67
N CYS A 88 13.42 6.80 34.63
CA CYS A 88 14.88 6.70 34.55
C CYS A 88 15.58 8.05 34.24
N GLY A 89 14.84 9.17 34.22
CA GLY A 89 15.40 10.50 33.95
C GLY A 89 15.83 10.71 32.50
N GLU A 90 15.21 9.99 31.56
CA GLU A 90 15.55 10.00 30.13
C GLU A 90 17.01 9.58 29.84
N ASP A 91 17.57 8.76 30.74
CA ASP A 91 18.95 8.25 30.65
C ASP A 91 18.93 6.77 30.25
N GLY A 92 19.46 6.48 29.06
CA GLY A 92 19.51 5.12 28.53
C GLY A 92 20.40 4.16 29.29
N ALA A 93 21.42 4.64 30.01
CA ALA A 93 22.25 3.80 30.87
C ALA A 93 21.47 3.43 32.14
N ALA A 94 20.78 4.39 32.75
CA ALA A 94 19.90 4.12 33.89
C ALA A 94 18.77 3.15 33.52
N PHE A 95 18.16 3.33 32.34
CA PHE A 95 17.15 2.41 31.83
C PHE A 95 17.71 0.99 31.59
N ALA A 96 18.90 0.88 31.00
CA ALA A 96 19.54 -0.42 30.77
C ALA A 96 19.97 -1.11 32.09
N ASP A 97 20.38 -0.35 33.10
CA ASP A 97 20.72 -0.88 34.42
C ASP A 97 19.48 -1.43 35.15
N GLU A 98 18.35 -0.73 35.06
CA GLU A 98 17.08 -1.14 35.68
C GLU A 98 16.46 -2.37 34.97
N PHE A 99 16.37 -2.34 33.64
CA PHE A 99 15.59 -3.34 32.90
C PHE A 99 16.42 -4.44 32.23
N GLY A 100 17.74 -4.30 32.14
CA GLY A 100 18.58 -5.19 31.32
C GLY A 100 18.64 -6.66 31.74
N ASP A 101 18.24 -6.99 32.98
CA ASP A 101 18.08 -8.37 33.45
C ASP A 101 16.64 -8.71 33.86
N SER A 102 15.68 -7.84 33.55
CA SER A 102 14.28 -8.02 33.95
C SER A 102 13.61 -9.22 33.27
N GLY A 103 14.16 -9.67 32.14
CA GLY A 103 13.55 -10.69 31.28
C GLY A 103 12.31 -10.21 30.54
N LEU A 104 12.01 -8.90 30.61
CA LEU A 104 10.92 -8.28 29.86
C LEU A 104 11.24 -8.28 28.38
N ARG A 105 10.22 -8.53 27.56
CA ARG A 105 10.34 -8.58 26.10
C ARG A 105 9.30 -7.68 25.46
N LEU A 106 9.75 -6.94 24.46
CA LEU A 106 8.91 -6.15 23.58
C LEU A 106 8.31 -7.06 22.51
N THR A 107 7.00 -6.96 22.33
CA THR A 107 6.31 -7.52 21.17
C THR A 107 5.99 -6.42 20.16
N LEU A 108 5.90 -6.80 18.89
CA LEU A 108 5.52 -5.92 17.79
C LEU A 108 4.44 -6.60 16.96
N ASP A 109 3.52 -5.82 16.41
CA ASP A 109 2.67 -6.24 15.30
C ASP A 109 3.44 -6.03 13.99
N GLN A 110 3.89 -7.11 13.36
CA GLN A 110 4.38 -7.06 11.99
C GLN A 110 3.20 -6.90 11.04
N GLY A 111 3.30 -5.91 10.15
CA GLY A 111 2.18 -5.52 9.30
C GLY A 111 2.44 -5.70 7.82
N VAL A 112 1.40 -6.12 7.11
CA VAL A 112 1.30 -6.07 5.65
C VAL A 112 0.02 -5.32 5.28
N SER A 113 0.14 -4.29 4.45
CA SER A 113 -1.03 -3.58 3.90
C SER A 113 -1.41 -4.21 2.57
N HIS A 114 -2.65 -4.68 2.46
CA HIS A 114 -3.23 -5.26 1.25
C HIS A 114 -4.21 -4.29 0.61
N TYR A 115 -4.08 -4.13 -0.70
CA TYR A 115 -4.94 -3.31 -1.53
C TYR A 115 -5.67 -4.21 -2.50
N PHE A 116 -6.99 -4.21 -2.42
CA PHE A 116 -7.87 -4.92 -3.35
C PHE A 116 -8.64 -3.92 -4.19
N VAL A 117 -8.97 -4.31 -5.42
CA VAL A 117 -9.67 -3.45 -6.38
C VAL A 117 -10.85 -4.18 -6.98
N CYS A 118 -11.92 -3.43 -7.23
CA CYS A 118 -13.10 -3.90 -7.97
C CYS A 118 -13.48 -2.83 -9.00
N PRO A 119 -13.10 -3.01 -10.28
CA PRO A 119 -13.56 -2.15 -11.37
C PRO A 119 -15.09 -2.12 -11.45
N CYS A 120 -15.65 -0.95 -11.74
CA CYS A 120 -17.09 -0.70 -11.86
C CYS A 120 -17.45 0.06 -13.15
N GLY A 121 -16.46 0.45 -13.94
CA GLY A 121 -16.62 1.17 -15.21
C GLY A 121 -15.33 1.13 -16.03
N SER A 122 -15.31 1.90 -17.12
CA SER A 122 -14.15 1.99 -18.01
C SER A 122 -13.24 3.18 -17.71
N GLU A 123 -13.73 4.21 -17.00
CA GLU A 123 -12.88 5.34 -16.66
C GLU A 123 -11.83 4.92 -15.61
N PRO A 124 -10.62 5.51 -15.61
CA PRO A 124 -9.54 5.08 -14.73
C PRO A 124 -9.84 5.17 -13.23
N SER A 125 -10.77 6.05 -12.83
CA SER A 125 -11.22 6.21 -11.46
C SER A 125 -12.45 5.36 -11.11
N ASP A 126 -13.02 4.60 -12.06
CA ASP A 126 -14.25 3.84 -11.87
C ASP A 126 -14.02 2.50 -11.19
N TYR A 127 -13.55 2.54 -9.94
CA TYR A 127 -13.36 1.33 -9.16
C TYR A 127 -13.48 1.59 -7.66
N HIS A 128 -13.78 0.53 -6.92
CA HIS A 128 -13.64 0.51 -5.48
C HIS A 128 -12.24 0.04 -5.09
N GLN A 129 -11.62 0.72 -4.14
CA GLN A 129 -10.38 0.30 -3.51
C GLN A 129 -10.65 -0.10 -2.06
N LEU A 130 -10.32 -1.34 -1.72
CA LEU A 130 -10.40 -1.88 -0.37
C LEU A 130 -9.00 -2.01 0.22
N GLU A 131 -8.80 -1.44 1.40
CA GLU A 131 -7.55 -1.50 2.14
C GLU A 131 -7.73 -2.30 3.43
N LEU A 132 -6.92 -3.33 3.58
CA LEU A 132 -6.84 -4.19 4.76
C LEU A 132 -5.40 -4.24 5.26
N GLU A 133 -5.24 -4.47 6.55
CA GLU A 133 -3.95 -4.86 7.12
C GLU A 133 -4.01 -6.32 7.53
N GLU A 134 -2.94 -7.06 7.28
CA GLU A 134 -2.63 -8.34 7.91
C GLU A 134 -1.59 -8.07 8.99
N LEU A 135 -1.91 -8.44 10.23
CA LEU A 135 -1.10 -8.19 11.41
C LEU A 135 -0.72 -9.51 12.08
N GLN A 136 0.56 -9.68 12.35
CA GLN A 136 1.12 -10.84 13.04
C GLN A 136 1.92 -10.37 14.25
N GLU A 137 1.44 -10.70 15.46
CA GLU A 137 2.18 -10.37 16.68
C GLU A 137 3.40 -11.29 16.81
N VAL A 138 4.55 -10.69 17.10
CA VAL A 138 5.83 -11.36 17.30
C VAL A 138 6.54 -10.82 18.54
N ILE A 139 7.29 -11.67 19.22
CA ILE A 139 8.33 -11.25 20.16
C ILE A 139 9.46 -10.62 19.34
N SER A 140 9.72 -9.34 19.57
CA SER A 140 10.84 -8.64 18.97
C SER A 140 12.11 -8.95 19.76
N HIS A 141 12.39 -8.23 20.84
CA HIS A 141 13.64 -8.34 21.57
C HIS A 141 13.41 -8.06 23.06
N GLU A 142 14.42 -8.29 23.88
CA GLU A 142 14.39 -7.96 25.31
C GLU A 142 14.43 -6.45 25.52
N VAL A 143 13.73 -5.97 26.55
CA VAL A 143 13.73 -4.56 26.94
C VAL A 143 15.07 -4.23 27.61
N GLY A 144 15.74 -3.17 27.14
CA GLY A 144 16.94 -2.63 27.78
C GLY A 144 18.22 -3.47 27.62
N PRO A 145 18.63 -3.88 26.41
CA PRO A 145 19.83 -4.69 26.22
C PRO A 145 21.08 -3.97 26.79
N ARG A 146 21.80 -4.64 27.72
CA ARG A 146 22.94 -4.07 28.48
C ARG A 146 24.06 -3.44 27.65
N HIS A 147 24.19 -3.80 26.37
CA HIS A 147 25.39 -3.55 25.58
C HIS A 147 25.33 -2.25 24.77
N THR A 148 24.16 -1.61 24.68
CA THR A 148 24.01 -0.34 23.96
C THR A 148 22.89 0.48 24.60
N PRO A 149 23.23 1.46 25.45
CA PRO A 149 22.26 2.42 25.96
C PRO A 149 21.56 3.12 24.80
N ALA A 150 20.24 3.22 24.87
CA ALA A 150 19.46 4.01 23.91
C ALA A 150 19.71 5.50 24.14
N ASP A 151 19.62 6.29 23.07
CA ASP A 151 19.73 7.75 23.10
C ASP A 151 18.37 8.45 23.20
N ALA A 152 17.29 7.74 22.89
CA ALA A 152 15.91 8.18 23.04
C ALA A 152 14.96 6.98 23.26
N VAL A 153 13.74 7.25 23.72
CA VAL A 153 12.73 6.20 23.93
C VAL A 153 12.38 5.47 22.63
N GLU A 154 12.36 6.17 21.50
CA GLU A 154 12.03 5.59 20.20
C GLU A 154 13.05 4.54 19.75
N ALA A 155 14.33 4.74 20.10
CA ALA A 155 15.39 3.77 19.81
C ALA A 155 15.20 2.44 20.56
N LEU A 156 14.39 2.40 21.64
CA LEU A 156 14.05 1.16 22.34
C LEU A 156 13.07 0.27 21.54
N LEU A 157 12.41 0.80 20.50
CA LEU A 157 11.59 0.00 19.59
C LEU A 157 12.42 -0.67 18.50
N ASP A 158 13.60 -0.14 18.20
CA ASP A 158 14.46 -0.64 17.17
C ASP A 158 15.12 -1.95 17.58
N ARG A 159 14.95 -2.98 16.73
CA ARG A 159 15.54 -4.29 16.99
C ARG A 159 17.07 -4.19 16.98
N PRO A 160 17.78 -4.64 18.03
CA PRO A 160 19.24 -4.64 18.04
C PRO A 160 19.82 -5.48 16.91
N ALA A 161 20.89 -4.99 16.28
CA ALA A 161 21.57 -5.70 15.21
C ALA A 161 22.07 -7.08 15.68
N GLY A 162 21.87 -8.11 14.86
CA GLY A 162 22.28 -9.49 15.19
C GLY A 162 21.32 -10.25 16.11
N SER A 163 20.23 -9.62 16.56
CA SER A 163 19.15 -10.33 17.26
C SER A 163 18.62 -11.50 16.40
N PRO A 164 18.17 -12.62 17.00
CA PRO A 164 17.57 -13.74 16.26
C PRO A 164 16.34 -13.27 15.46
N PRO A 165 15.76 -14.05 14.55
CA PRO A 165 14.49 -13.69 13.93
C PRO A 165 13.37 -13.53 14.99
N PRO A 166 12.42 -12.60 14.80
CA PRO A 166 11.27 -12.47 15.69
C PRO A 166 10.48 -13.78 15.83
N GLN A 167 10.04 -14.09 17.05
CA GLN A 167 9.26 -15.30 17.32
C GLN A 167 7.76 -15.00 17.25
N VAL A 168 7.01 -15.78 16.48
CA VAL A 168 5.55 -15.61 16.34
C VAL A 168 4.81 -15.99 17.64
N LEU A 169 3.88 -15.15 18.07
CA LEU A 169 3.05 -15.37 19.27
C LEU A 169 1.63 -15.88 18.98
N GLY A 170 1.08 -15.64 17.78
CA GLY A 170 -0.30 -15.98 17.46
C GLY A 170 -0.51 -16.29 15.98
N ALA A 171 -1.77 -16.49 15.58
CA ALA A 171 -2.12 -16.51 14.16
C ALA A 171 -2.17 -15.07 13.60
N PRO A 172 -1.96 -14.87 12.29
CA PRO A 172 -2.17 -13.56 11.69
C PRO A 172 -3.65 -13.19 11.75
N ARG A 173 -3.95 -11.89 11.69
CA ARG A 173 -5.32 -11.38 11.71
C ARG A 173 -5.50 -10.23 10.74
N TYR A 174 -6.69 -10.09 10.18
CA TYR A 174 -7.02 -8.91 9.40
C TYR A 174 -7.41 -7.73 10.30
N ARG A 175 -7.14 -6.52 9.82
CA ARG A 175 -7.74 -5.28 10.31
C ARG A 175 -8.29 -4.50 9.12
N PHE A 176 -9.60 -4.27 9.12
CA PHE A 176 -10.24 -3.40 8.13
C PHE A 176 -9.75 -1.95 8.30
N ARG A 177 -9.29 -1.34 7.19
CA ARG A 177 -8.86 0.07 7.19
C ARG A 177 -9.91 0.96 6.56
N ARG A 178 -10.19 0.76 5.28
CA ARG A 178 -11.19 1.54 4.54
C ARG A 178 -11.61 0.83 3.27
N LEU A 179 -12.83 1.13 2.85
CA LEU A 179 -13.33 0.94 1.51
C LEU A 179 -13.54 2.32 0.89
N THR A 180 -13.12 2.54 -0.35
CA THR A 180 -13.22 3.85 -0.99
C THR A 180 -13.73 3.70 -2.42
N ASP A 181 -14.79 4.44 -2.74
CA ASP A 181 -15.17 4.75 -4.13
C ASP A 181 -14.15 5.77 -4.68
N ILE A 182 -13.34 5.33 -5.64
CA ILE A 182 -12.26 6.14 -6.18
C ILE A 182 -12.79 7.26 -7.08
N ARG A 183 -13.91 7.05 -7.78
CA ARG A 183 -14.53 8.10 -8.58
C ARG A 183 -14.94 9.24 -7.67
N ALA A 184 -15.66 8.93 -6.59
CA ALA A 184 -16.08 9.93 -5.62
C ALA A 184 -14.86 10.65 -4.98
N PHE A 185 -13.80 9.92 -4.64
CA PHE A 185 -12.58 10.52 -4.08
C PHE A 185 -11.85 11.43 -5.08
N VAL A 186 -11.74 11.04 -6.34
CA VAL A 186 -11.10 11.83 -7.41
C VAL A 186 -11.92 13.09 -7.70
N THR A 187 -13.26 13.00 -7.76
CA THR A 187 -14.13 14.19 -7.88
C THR A 187 -13.91 15.17 -6.74
N ARG A 188 -13.73 14.67 -5.50
CA ARG A 188 -13.39 15.54 -4.37
C ARG A 188 -12.08 16.27 -4.57
N ILE A 189 -11.06 15.64 -5.17
CA ILE A 189 -9.77 16.29 -5.49
C ILE A 189 -9.96 17.37 -6.56
N GLU A 190 -10.76 17.06 -7.60
CA GLU A 190 -11.00 17.93 -8.75
C GLU A 190 -11.66 19.26 -8.37
N ILE A 191 -12.63 19.24 -7.46
CA ILE A 191 -13.34 20.45 -7.02
C ILE A 191 -12.54 21.33 -6.04
N GLN A 192 -11.35 20.90 -5.61
CA GLN A 192 -10.53 21.68 -4.69
C GLN A 192 -9.93 22.90 -5.40
N THR A 193 -9.94 24.04 -4.70
CA THR A 193 -9.35 25.28 -5.21
C THR A 193 -7.82 25.22 -5.25
N GLY A 194 -7.19 25.82 -6.26
CA GLY A 194 -5.73 25.92 -6.35
C GLY A 194 -5.15 25.17 -7.56
N LYS A 195 -3.86 24.81 -7.47
CA LYS A 195 -3.19 24.07 -8.54
C LYS A 195 -3.81 22.66 -8.66
N PRO A 196 -4.19 22.21 -9.88
CA PRO A 196 -4.70 20.86 -10.07
C PRO A 196 -3.71 19.80 -9.57
N ALA A 197 -4.22 18.79 -8.88
CA ALA A 197 -3.38 17.71 -8.37
C ALA A 197 -2.80 16.88 -9.54
N PRO A 198 -1.50 16.50 -9.51
CA PRO A 198 -0.86 15.73 -10.59
C PRO A 198 -1.57 14.42 -10.94
N VAL A 199 -2.26 13.80 -9.97
CA VAL A 199 -3.05 12.59 -10.17
C VAL A 199 -4.17 12.77 -11.20
N LEU A 200 -4.78 13.95 -11.29
CA LEU A 200 -5.86 14.22 -12.25
C LEU A 200 -5.31 14.17 -13.69
N ARG A 201 -4.12 14.74 -13.89
CA ARG A 201 -3.40 14.65 -15.16
C ARG A 201 -3.00 13.21 -15.45
N PHE A 202 -2.46 12.50 -14.47
CA PHE A 202 -2.07 11.09 -14.61
C PHE A 202 -3.23 10.21 -15.10
N LEU A 203 -4.40 10.31 -14.46
CA LEU A 203 -5.58 9.52 -14.84
C LEU A 203 -6.10 9.90 -16.24
N ARG A 204 -6.06 11.18 -16.61
CA ARG A 204 -6.41 11.61 -17.97
C ARG A 204 -5.43 11.08 -19.02
N GLU A 205 -4.13 11.20 -18.78
CA GLU A 205 -3.13 10.68 -19.71
C GLU A 205 -3.22 9.15 -19.82
N TRP A 206 -3.59 8.45 -18.74
CA TRP A 206 -3.91 7.02 -18.80
C TRP A 206 -5.06 6.73 -19.79
N SER A 207 -6.19 7.42 -19.68
CA SER A 207 -7.33 7.18 -20.58
C SER A 207 -7.04 7.56 -22.04
N GLU A 208 -6.16 8.53 -22.28
CA GLU A 208 -5.74 8.95 -23.62
C GLU A 208 -4.71 7.99 -24.26
N SER A 209 -3.88 7.34 -23.44
CA SER A 209 -2.80 6.44 -23.86
C SER A 209 -3.25 5.10 -24.44
N SER A 210 -2.29 4.35 -24.99
CA SER A 210 -2.50 2.94 -25.35
C SER A 210 -2.79 2.05 -24.14
N SER A 211 -2.28 2.38 -22.95
CA SER A 211 -2.52 1.59 -21.73
C SER A 211 -4.00 1.56 -21.37
N GLY A 212 -4.67 2.72 -21.42
CA GLY A 212 -6.11 2.83 -21.14
C GLY A 212 -7.00 2.08 -22.14
N ARG A 213 -6.48 1.66 -23.29
CA ARG A 213 -7.20 0.81 -24.26
C ARG A 213 -7.01 -0.68 -24.02
N GLN A 214 -5.96 -1.07 -23.28
CA GLN A 214 -5.60 -2.48 -23.07
C GLN A 214 -6.24 -3.06 -21.81
N GLY A 215 -6.48 -2.24 -20.78
CA GLY A 215 -7.03 -2.69 -19.52
C GLY A 215 -7.46 -1.55 -18.62
N HIS A 216 -8.06 -1.88 -17.49
CA HIS A 216 -8.49 -0.89 -16.52
C HIS A 216 -7.28 -0.40 -15.72
N PHE A 217 -7.28 0.88 -15.30
CA PHE A 217 -6.17 1.47 -14.51
C PHE A 217 -5.83 0.64 -13.26
N SER A 218 -6.87 0.18 -12.56
CA SER A 218 -6.71 -0.62 -11.34
C SER A 218 -6.06 -1.97 -11.57
N ASP A 219 -5.96 -2.45 -12.81
CA ASP A 219 -5.27 -3.70 -13.14
C ASP A 219 -3.75 -3.58 -13.00
N HIS A 220 -3.22 -2.36 -12.87
CA HIS A 220 -1.78 -2.11 -12.76
C HIS A 220 -1.43 -1.17 -11.60
N TRP A 221 -2.40 -0.40 -11.10
CA TRP A 221 -2.18 0.67 -10.14
C TRP A 221 -3.18 0.65 -9.00
N ILE A 222 -2.77 1.19 -7.86
CA ILE A 222 -3.66 1.66 -6.80
C ILE A 222 -3.43 3.15 -6.58
N LEU A 223 -4.33 3.81 -5.87
CA LEU A 223 -4.12 5.19 -5.43
C LEU A 223 -3.83 5.21 -3.93
N ALA A 224 -2.65 5.66 -3.53
CA ALA A 224 -2.35 5.98 -2.14
C ALA A 224 -3.07 7.28 -1.77
N LEU A 225 -4.17 7.16 -1.02
CA LEU A 225 -5.02 8.29 -0.65
C LEU A 225 -4.60 8.87 0.70
N SER A 226 -4.52 10.19 0.78
CA SER A 226 -4.24 10.94 2.00
C SER A 226 -5.18 12.12 2.16
N GLU A 227 -5.52 12.42 3.40
CA GLU A 227 -6.27 13.62 3.77
C GLU A 227 -5.48 14.37 4.84
N HIS A 228 -5.24 15.66 4.63
CA HIS A 228 -4.51 16.49 5.57
C HIS A 228 -5.18 17.86 5.68
N LEU A 229 -4.97 18.53 6.80
CA LEU A 229 -5.41 19.91 6.97
C LEU A 229 -4.37 20.84 6.35
N ASP A 230 -4.81 21.76 5.50
CA ASP A 230 -3.94 22.84 5.03
C ASP A 230 -3.73 23.91 6.12
N ARG A 231 -2.94 24.93 5.79
CA ARG A 231 -2.66 26.07 6.68
C ARG A 231 -3.91 26.85 7.11
N TYR A 232 -5.02 26.68 6.41
CA TYR A 232 -6.32 27.30 6.71
C TYR A 232 -7.28 26.32 7.39
N ARG A 233 -6.79 25.16 7.83
CA ARG A 233 -7.59 24.07 8.42
C ARG A 233 -8.68 23.54 7.49
N GLN A 234 -8.48 23.64 6.18
CA GLN A 234 -9.34 22.99 5.21
C GLN A 234 -8.83 21.58 4.95
N THR A 235 -9.72 20.59 4.96
CA THR A 235 -9.37 19.22 4.58
C THR A 235 -9.02 19.18 3.10
N ARG A 236 -7.78 18.79 2.80
CA ARG A 236 -7.27 18.55 1.46
C ARG A 236 -7.11 17.06 1.24
N ALA A 237 -7.85 16.54 0.26
CA ALA A 237 -7.67 15.21 -0.29
C ALA A 237 -6.57 15.22 -1.37
N SER A 238 -5.72 14.20 -1.35
CA SER A 238 -4.73 13.95 -2.38
C SER A 238 -4.59 12.44 -2.61
N ALA A 239 -4.15 12.09 -3.81
CA ALA A 239 -3.89 10.72 -4.21
C ALA A 239 -2.58 10.65 -4.99
N ILE A 240 -1.83 9.57 -4.80
CA ILE A 240 -0.60 9.27 -5.52
C ILE A 240 -0.74 7.90 -6.18
N PRO A 241 -0.55 7.77 -7.51
CA PRO A 241 -0.52 6.47 -8.16
C PRO A 241 0.65 5.62 -7.65
N VAL A 242 0.34 4.38 -7.26
CA VAL A 242 1.34 3.40 -6.84
C VAL A 242 1.21 2.16 -7.72
N ALA A 243 2.27 1.84 -8.45
CA ALA A 243 2.30 0.67 -9.32
C ALA A 243 2.25 -0.61 -8.46
N ALA A 244 1.40 -1.55 -8.87
CA ALA A 244 1.36 -2.88 -8.28
C ALA A 244 2.65 -3.67 -8.57
N HIS A 245 3.18 -3.49 -9.77
CA HIS A 245 4.45 -4.05 -10.20
C HIS A 245 5.24 -2.99 -10.98
N ALA A 246 6.44 -2.68 -10.52
CA ALA A 246 7.34 -1.77 -11.22
C ALA A 246 8.79 -2.25 -11.09
N ALA A 247 9.29 -2.87 -12.15
CA ALA A 247 10.68 -3.25 -12.27
C ALA A 247 11.59 -2.01 -12.33
N GLN A 248 12.85 -2.17 -11.94
CA GLN A 248 13.86 -1.15 -12.15
C GLN A 248 14.23 -1.12 -13.63
N TRP A 249 14.37 0.07 -14.23
CA TRP A 249 14.87 0.19 -15.59
C TRP A 249 16.28 -0.43 -15.71
N PRO A 250 16.46 -1.48 -16.54
CA PRO A 250 17.69 -2.27 -16.52
C PRO A 250 18.77 -1.74 -17.48
N HIS A 251 18.43 -0.77 -18.35
CA HIS A 251 19.30 -0.33 -19.43
C HIS A 251 20.06 0.97 -19.11
N ALA A 252 21.26 1.11 -19.65
CA ALA A 252 21.98 2.37 -19.60
C ALA A 252 21.30 3.41 -20.51
N PRO A 253 21.33 4.71 -20.14
CA PRO A 253 20.80 5.79 -21.00
C PRO A 253 21.55 5.92 -22.33
N GLY A 254 20.89 6.53 -23.32
CA GLY A 254 21.53 6.92 -24.60
C GLY A 254 21.31 5.94 -25.76
N ALA A 255 20.34 5.03 -25.63
CA ALA A 255 19.89 4.22 -26.77
C ALA A 255 19.14 5.07 -27.78
N ARG A 256 19.05 4.60 -29.03
CA ARG A 256 18.37 5.32 -30.12
C ARG A 256 17.69 4.38 -31.12
N GLY A 257 16.65 4.86 -31.78
CA GLY A 257 15.93 4.19 -32.85
C GLY A 257 15.45 2.81 -32.42
N THR A 258 15.76 1.80 -33.22
CA THR A 258 15.33 0.41 -32.96
C THR A 258 15.83 -0.15 -31.63
N ALA A 259 17.02 0.26 -31.17
CA ALA A 259 17.54 -0.18 -29.88
C ALA A 259 16.73 0.39 -28.72
N LEU A 260 16.37 1.68 -28.77
CA LEU A 260 15.51 2.31 -27.77
C LEU A 260 14.11 1.71 -27.80
N ALA A 261 13.53 1.54 -28.99
CA ALA A 261 12.22 0.91 -29.16
C ALA A 261 12.15 -0.49 -28.52
N GLN A 262 13.20 -1.30 -28.69
CA GLN A 262 13.28 -2.62 -28.08
C GLN A 262 13.34 -2.55 -26.56
N GLN A 263 14.14 -1.64 -25.98
CA GLN A 263 14.22 -1.46 -24.52
C GLN A 263 12.89 -1.05 -23.90
N LEU A 264 12.16 -0.14 -24.55
CA LEU A 264 10.83 0.28 -24.09
C LEU A 264 9.83 -0.88 -24.14
N HIS A 265 9.85 -1.64 -25.24
CA HIS A 265 8.95 -2.78 -25.41
C HIS A 265 9.27 -3.94 -24.43
N ASP A 266 10.54 -4.21 -24.16
CA ASP A 266 10.94 -5.21 -23.15
C ASP A 266 10.51 -4.77 -21.76
N TYR A 267 10.69 -3.49 -21.40
CA TYR A 267 10.21 -2.95 -20.13
C TYR A 267 8.67 -3.05 -20.00
N ASP A 268 7.93 -2.68 -21.05
CA ASP A 268 6.47 -2.79 -21.08
C ASP A 268 5.99 -4.23 -20.91
N ARG A 269 6.69 -5.17 -21.55
CA ARG A 269 6.40 -6.61 -21.40
C ARG A 269 6.60 -7.07 -19.97
N ASP A 270 7.70 -6.66 -19.34
CA ASP A 270 8.00 -7.01 -17.94
C ASP A 270 7.01 -6.35 -16.96
N ALA A 271 6.57 -5.12 -17.27
CA ALA A 271 5.53 -4.42 -16.49
C ALA A 271 4.12 -5.02 -16.70
N GLY A 272 3.92 -5.77 -17.78
CA GLY A 272 2.67 -6.47 -18.10
C GLY A 272 1.63 -5.63 -18.85
N TYR A 273 2.00 -4.46 -19.38
CA TYR A 273 1.11 -3.63 -20.21
C TYR A 273 1.93 -2.67 -21.09
N GLY A 274 1.36 -2.29 -22.24
CA GLY A 274 2.01 -1.35 -23.16
C GLY A 274 2.07 0.07 -22.59
N PHE A 275 3.13 0.80 -22.95
CA PHE A 275 3.40 2.17 -22.53
C PHE A 275 3.59 2.35 -21.01
N ALA A 276 3.92 1.27 -20.29
CA ALA A 276 4.17 1.26 -18.86
C ALA A 276 5.38 2.09 -18.47
N TRP A 277 6.44 2.12 -19.31
CA TRP A 277 7.64 2.90 -19.02
C TRP A 277 7.32 4.39 -18.78
N TYR A 278 6.35 4.96 -19.50
CA TYR A 278 5.93 6.35 -19.36
C TYR A 278 5.33 6.61 -17.97
N PHE A 279 4.36 5.78 -17.56
CA PHE A 279 3.72 5.94 -16.26
C PHE A 279 4.65 5.62 -15.09
N HIS A 280 5.55 4.64 -15.23
CA HIS A 280 6.55 4.30 -14.22
C HIS A 280 7.65 5.37 -14.08
N MET A 281 7.96 6.08 -15.17
CA MET A 281 8.81 7.26 -15.15
C MET A 281 8.16 8.42 -14.39
N VAL A 282 6.86 8.65 -14.61
CA VAL A 282 6.12 9.76 -14.00
C VAL A 282 5.94 9.57 -12.49
N SER A 283 5.54 8.39 -12.03
CA SER A 283 5.11 8.19 -10.63
C SER A 283 6.16 7.57 -9.71
N ALA A 284 6.96 6.62 -10.21
CA ALA A 284 7.74 5.72 -9.35
C ALA A 284 9.25 5.98 -9.38
N HIS A 285 9.73 6.86 -10.27
CA HIS A 285 11.16 7.12 -10.49
C HIS A 285 11.97 5.85 -10.81
N ARG A 286 11.29 4.80 -11.28
CA ARG A 286 11.90 3.52 -11.67
C ARG A 286 12.49 3.54 -13.07
N VAL A 287 11.98 4.44 -13.90
CA VAL A 287 12.45 4.73 -15.26
C VAL A 287 13.10 6.11 -15.27
N PRO A 288 14.32 6.26 -15.82
CA PRO A 288 14.97 7.56 -15.93
C PRO A 288 14.15 8.54 -16.76
N ARG A 289 14.04 9.79 -16.30
CA ARG A 289 13.37 10.87 -17.04
C ARG A 289 14.11 11.29 -18.32
N SER A 290 15.36 10.87 -18.52
CA SER A 290 16.07 11.11 -19.77
C SER A 290 15.41 10.38 -20.94
N ILE A 291 14.73 9.25 -20.67
CA ILE A 291 14.06 8.43 -21.67
C ILE A 291 13.02 9.23 -22.45
N THR A 292 12.24 10.11 -21.82
CA THR A 292 11.27 10.97 -22.55
C THR A 292 11.96 11.85 -23.57
N ARG A 293 13.15 12.38 -23.26
CA ARG A 293 13.93 13.20 -24.21
C ARG A 293 14.53 12.37 -25.32
N GLU A 294 15.02 11.18 -25.01
CA GLU A 294 15.54 10.23 -25.99
C GLU A 294 14.44 9.85 -27.00
N VAL A 295 13.25 9.49 -26.49
CA VAL A 295 12.07 9.19 -27.32
C VAL A 295 11.61 10.41 -28.12
N PHE A 296 11.55 11.60 -27.50
CA PHE A 296 11.16 12.82 -28.20
C PHE A 296 12.09 13.13 -29.40
N ASN A 297 13.40 12.98 -29.21
CA ASN A 297 14.36 13.20 -30.29
C ASN A 297 14.17 12.21 -31.45
N ASP A 298 13.87 10.95 -31.14
CA ASP A 298 13.61 9.95 -32.19
C ASP A 298 12.30 10.25 -32.94
N LEU A 299 11.26 10.73 -32.23
CA LEU A 299 10.02 11.18 -32.87
C LEU A 299 10.25 12.42 -33.77
N GLN A 300 11.17 13.33 -33.43
CA GLN A 300 11.55 14.45 -34.30
C GLN A 300 12.30 14.00 -35.56
N ASP A 301 13.00 12.86 -35.50
CA ASP A 301 13.72 12.25 -36.62
C ASP A 301 12.82 11.26 -37.41
N ASP A 302 11.49 11.40 -37.32
CA ASP A 302 10.47 10.58 -38.00
C ASP A 302 10.51 9.06 -37.68
N MET A 303 11.08 8.66 -36.54
CA MET A 303 11.12 7.26 -36.11
C MET A 303 9.77 6.83 -35.52
N ALA A 304 8.98 6.09 -36.30
CA ALA A 304 7.63 5.67 -35.93
C ALA A 304 7.58 4.29 -35.24
N TYR A 305 7.92 4.23 -33.94
CA TYR A 305 7.78 3.01 -33.12
C TYR A 305 6.75 3.13 -31.98
N LEU A 306 6.16 4.31 -31.78
CA LEU A 306 5.05 4.53 -30.84
C LEU A 306 3.75 4.83 -31.60
N PRO A 307 2.59 4.38 -31.10
CA PRO A 307 1.30 4.86 -31.56
C PRO A 307 1.17 6.38 -31.42
N GLU A 308 0.45 7.02 -32.35
CA GLU A 308 0.28 8.49 -32.39
C GLU A 308 -0.25 9.09 -31.07
N ARG A 309 -1.14 8.37 -30.38
CA ARG A 309 -1.65 8.78 -29.07
C ARG A 309 -0.56 8.88 -28.00
N ASP A 310 0.35 7.91 -27.99
CA ASP A 310 1.43 7.83 -27.00
C ASP A 310 2.50 8.86 -27.34
N ALA A 311 2.82 9.02 -28.63
CA ALA A 311 3.70 10.08 -29.11
C ALA A 311 3.17 11.47 -28.72
N SER A 312 1.86 11.72 -28.84
CA SER A 312 1.22 12.97 -28.43
C SER A 312 1.44 13.29 -26.95
N LEU A 313 1.39 12.27 -26.07
CA LEU A 313 1.68 12.44 -24.65
C LEU A 313 3.15 12.80 -24.39
N ILE A 314 4.08 12.22 -25.15
CA ILE A 314 5.51 12.60 -25.08
C ILE A 314 5.71 14.06 -25.47
N HIS A 315 5.08 14.52 -26.55
CA HIS A 315 5.13 15.93 -26.96
C HIS A 315 4.53 16.85 -25.89
N ALA A 316 3.36 16.49 -25.33
CA ALA A 316 2.72 17.26 -24.27
C ALA A 316 3.58 17.33 -23.00
N TRP A 317 4.22 16.22 -22.62
CA TRP A 317 5.12 16.16 -21.47
C TRP A 317 6.36 17.05 -21.65
N MET A 318 6.92 17.14 -22.86
CA MET A 318 8.07 18.01 -23.13
C MET A 318 7.72 19.51 -22.99
N HIS A 319 6.47 19.88 -23.27
CA HIS A 319 5.98 21.24 -23.10
C HIS A 319 5.63 21.57 -21.65
N ASP A 320 4.95 20.64 -20.96
CA ASP A 320 4.56 20.76 -19.55
C ASP A 320 5.00 19.50 -18.80
N PRO A 321 6.23 19.44 -18.25
CA PRO A 321 6.67 18.29 -17.48
C PRO A 321 5.96 18.21 -16.13
N TYR A 322 5.79 16.99 -15.58
CA TYR A 322 5.31 16.82 -14.22
C TYR A 322 6.25 17.54 -13.23
N ALA A 323 5.70 18.50 -12.47
CA ALA A 323 6.41 19.17 -11.39
C ALA A 323 6.58 18.20 -10.21
N LEU A 324 7.80 18.10 -9.69
CA LEU A 324 8.11 17.39 -8.43
C LEU A 324 7.52 18.12 -7.23
#